data_AF-A0A835XPY4-F1
#
_entry.id   AF-A0A835XPY4-F1
#
_cell.length_a   1.000
_cell.length_b   1.000
_cell.length_c   1.000
_cell.angle_alpha   90.00
_cell.angle_beta   90.00
_cell.angle_gamma   90.00
#
_symmetry.space_group_name_H-M   'P 1'
#
loop_
_entity.id
_entity.type
_entity.pdbx_description
1 polymer ?
#
loop_
_entity_poly.entity_id
_entity_poly.type
_entity_poly.pdbx_seq_one_letter_code
_entity_poly.pdbx_strand_id
1 'polypeptide(L)'
;MSYLDLLFSGSSPYWDPLSPLSGFGSWRQVQGLEAQLAAERAARQRQAEELKSLESQLREAHAGWQAAVDSANAKREVALKALSSAQVLQDEVQAAREGWRTAASRLTQEQEKRQKAEADAIVLRHRVAELTRVLEGYQAQQQEQEEEEEGGRRQRRKRGRPNTPPPSPPPKRRGNREGADADPDPAADEVFAAANAPCLDGPLSVRELRQFLTQAGSSSAARLCTEKRDLLALARQRLGAWHVRRAGACSRLAGGVGDWLLFGLSPGAPVPGEAALQGCYKDLALRLHPDKNPGDGEATAAFQYLQDAYERMRARA
;
A
#
# COMPACT_ATOMS: atom_id res chain seq x y z
N MET A 1 65.61 2.78 62.35
CA MET A 1 65.81 1.89 63.52
C MET A 1 66.12 0.51 63.00
N SER A 2 67.33 0.07 63.30
CA SER A 2 68.06 -1.11 62.85
C SER A 2 67.54 -2.39 63.53
N TYR A 3 67.28 -3.43 62.74
CA TYR A 3 67.03 -4.79 63.23
C TYR A 3 68.33 -5.61 63.35
N LEU A 4 69.49 -4.98 63.13
CA LEU A 4 70.82 -5.61 63.09
C LEU A 4 71.65 -5.43 64.38
N ASP A 5 71.13 -4.75 65.42
CA ASP A 5 71.93 -4.41 66.61
C ASP A 5 71.62 -5.26 67.87
N LEU A 6 70.79 -6.31 67.79
CA LEU A 6 70.25 -6.96 68.99
C LEU A 6 70.65 -8.43 69.24
N LEU A 7 71.66 -8.98 68.54
CA LEU A 7 72.09 -10.38 68.75
C LEU A 7 73.59 -10.62 68.91
N PHE A 8 74.39 -9.59 69.22
CA PHE A 8 75.81 -9.76 69.57
C PHE A 8 76.10 -9.24 70.98
N SER A 9 75.48 -9.85 71.99
CA SER A 9 75.95 -9.74 73.36
C SER A 9 75.45 -10.94 74.16
N GLY A 10 76.37 -11.81 74.56
CA GLY A 10 76.05 -12.90 75.48
C GLY A 10 76.87 -14.14 75.26
N SER A 11 78.07 -14.14 75.86
CA SER A 11 78.67 -15.32 76.48
C SER A 11 79.00 -16.50 75.55
N SER A 12 80.22 -16.43 74.99
CA SER A 12 80.98 -17.57 74.48
C SER A 12 81.09 -18.68 75.55
N PRO A 13 80.47 -19.85 75.37
CA PRO A 13 80.81 -21.03 76.14
C PRO A 13 82.07 -21.63 75.52
N TYR A 14 83.05 -21.88 76.39
CA TYR A 14 84.23 -22.69 76.15
C TYR A 14 83.90 -23.90 75.26
N TRP A 15 84.51 -23.95 74.07
CA TRP A 15 84.55 -25.16 73.27
C TRP A 15 85.50 -26.13 73.94
N ASP A 16 84.94 -27.18 74.52
CA ASP A 16 85.67 -28.31 75.10
C ASP A 16 85.98 -29.31 73.98
N PRO A 17 87.24 -29.45 73.52
CA PRO A 17 87.56 -30.17 72.28
C PRO A 17 87.64 -31.70 72.44
N LEU A 18 87.33 -32.25 73.62
CA LEU A 18 87.60 -33.67 73.93
C LEU A 18 86.45 -34.40 74.66
N SER A 19 85.21 -33.99 74.44
CA SER A 19 84.07 -34.87 74.76
C SER A 19 83.91 -35.93 73.66
N PRO A 20 84.03 -37.24 73.98
CA PRO A 20 83.88 -38.29 73.00
C PRO A 20 82.46 -38.23 72.43
N LEU A 21 82.41 -38.05 71.11
CA LEU A 21 81.25 -38.01 70.22
C LEU A 21 80.36 -39.27 70.39
N SER A 22 79.65 -39.34 71.49
CA SER A 22 78.62 -40.35 71.80
C SER A 22 77.22 -39.86 71.42
N GLY A 23 77.15 -38.74 70.69
CA GLY A 23 75.97 -38.17 70.08
C GLY A 23 75.95 -38.30 68.55
N PHE A 24 76.61 -39.32 67.97
CA PHE A 24 76.33 -39.71 66.59
C PHE A 24 74.90 -40.28 66.55
N GLY A 25 73.92 -39.36 66.51
CA GLY A 25 72.56 -39.67 66.10
C GLY A 25 72.67 -40.51 64.84
N SER A 26 72.16 -41.75 64.91
CA SER A 26 72.46 -42.74 63.89
C SER A 26 72.12 -42.18 62.52
N TRP A 27 72.95 -42.45 61.50
CA TRP A 27 72.73 -42.00 60.12
C TRP A 27 71.30 -42.22 59.60
N ARG A 28 70.54 -43.17 60.16
CA ARG A 28 69.10 -43.35 59.90
C ARG A 28 68.24 -42.14 60.25
N GLN A 29 68.58 -41.40 61.30
CA GLN A 29 67.80 -40.24 61.77
C GLN A 29 67.93 -39.05 60.81
N VAL A 30 69.13 -38.83 60.25
CA VAL A 30 69.36 -37.83 59.19
C VAL A 30 68.62 -38.20 57.91
N GLN A 31 68.69 -39.47 57.49
CA GLN A 31 67.93 -39.97 56.33
C GLN A 31 66.40 -39.82 56.51
N GLY A 32 65.89 -40.02 57.73
CA GLY A 32 64.49 -39.79 58.06
C GLY A 32 64.06 -38.33 57.91
N LEU A 33 64.90 -37.38 58.35
CA LEU A 33 64.64 -35.94 58.21
C LEU A 33 64.72 -35.47 56.76
N GLU A 34 65.67 -35.98 55.98
CA GLU A 34 65.75 -35.68 54.54
C GLU A 34 64.51 -36.20 53.79
N ALA A 35 64.05 -37.41 54.12
CA ALA A 35 62.81 -37.96 53.57
C ALA A 35 61.58 -37.11 53.96
N GLN A 36 61.50 -36.65 55.20
CA GLN A 36 60.42 -35.75 55.65
C GLN A 36 60.45 -34.41 54.91
N LEU A 37 61.63 -33.79 54.78
CA LEU A 37 61.79 -32.52 54.06
C LEU A 37 61.47 -32.67 52.57
N ALA A 38 61.87 -33.78 51.96
CA ALA A 38 61.53 -34.10 50.57
C ALA A 38 60.01 -34.28 50.40
N ALA A 39 59.35 -34.98 51.32
CA ALA A 39 57.90 -35.14 51.33
C ALA A 39 57.17 -33.80 51.51
N GLU A 40 57.65 -32.93 52.40
CA GLU A 40 57.08 -31.60 52.62
C GLU A 40 57.24 -30.69 51.39
N ARG A 41 58.42 -30.74 50.73
CA ARG A 41 58.65 -30.03 49.47
C ARG A 41 57.73 -30.52 48.36
N ALA A 42 57.54 -31.84 48.24
CA ALA A 42 56.63 -32.42 47.27
C ALA A 42 55.16 -32.02 47.57
N ALA A 43 54.76 -31.98 48.85
CA ALA A 43 53.44 -31.52 49.25
C ALA A 43 53.21 -30.03 48.89
N ARG A 44 54.20 -29.16 49.16
CA ARG A 44 54.13 -27.75 48.77
C ARG A 44 54.08 -27.55 47.26
N GLN A 45 54.82 -28.36 46.49
CA GLN A 45 54.75 -28.33 45.02
C GLN A 45 53.35 -28.69 44.52
N ARG A 46 52.74 -29.76 45.05
CA ARG A 46 51.35 -30.13 44.71
C ARG A 46 50.37 -29.00 45.04
N GLN A 47 50.48 -28.39 46.22
CA GLN A 47 49.65 -27.25 46.60
C GLN A 47 49.83 -26.04 45.66
N ALA A 48 51.07 -25.75 45.25
CA ALA A 48 51.34 -24.66 44.32
C ALA A 48 50.78 -24.96 42.91
N GLU A 49 50.82 -26.21 42.46
CA GLU A 49 50.21 -26.64 41.20
C GLU A 49 48.68 -26.57 41.26
N GLU A 50 48.07 -27.01 42.36
CA GLU A 50 46.63 -26.88 42.61
C GLU A 50 46.18 -25.42 42.60
N LEU A 51 46.91 -24.52 43.28
CA LEU A 51 46.61 -23.08 43.27
C LEU A 51 46.72 -22.48 41.85
N LYS A 52 47.75 -22.86 41.09
CA LYS A 52 47.88 -22.41 39.69
C LYS A 52 46.73 -22.92 38.81
N SER A 53 46.31 -24.17 39.01
CA SER A 53 45.15 -24.74 38.31
C SER A 53 43.87 -23.98 38.65
N LEU A 54 43.63 -23.69 39.92
CA LEU A 54 42.47 -22.91 40.37
C LEU A 54 42.49 -21.48 39.84
N GLU A 55 43.65 -20.81 39.82
CA GLU A 55 43.79 -19.49 39.20
C GLU A 55 43.47 -19.53 37.70
N SER A 56 43.93 -20.55 36.98
CA SER A 56 43.60 -20.73 35.56
C SER A 56 42.09 -20.88 35.36
N GLN A 57 41.46 -21.74 36.16
CA GLN A 57 40.00 -21.95 36.12
C GLN A 57 39.22 -20.67 36.45
N LEU A 58 39.67 -19.86 37.42
CA LEU A 58 39.06 -18.58 37.76
C LEU A 58 39.22 -17.56 36.63
N ARG A 59 40.38 -17.49 35.97
CA ARG A 59 40.59 -16.60 34.82
C ARG A 59 39.71 -17.00 33.64
N GLU A 60 39.59 -18.29 33.36
CA GLU A 60 38.69 -18.81 32.31
C GLU A 60 37.22 -18.53 32.64
N ALA A 61 36.79 -18.75 33.88
CA ALA A 61 35.44 -18.44 34.33
C ALA A 61 35.14 -16.94 34.24
N HIS A 62 36.08 -16.09 34.66
CA HIS A 62 35.95 -14.63 34.55
C HIS A 62 35.87 -14.18 33.08
N ALA A 63 36.70 -14.73 32.20
CA ALA A 63 36.65 -14.44 30.76
C ALA A 63 35.31 -14.86 30.15
N GLY A 64 34.78 -16.03 30.52
CA GLY A 64 33.46 -16.50 30.10
C GLY A 64 32.33 -15.59 30.57
N TRP A 65 32.38 -15.14 31.84
CA TRP A 65 31.42 -14.18 32.38
C TRP A 65 31.49 -12.83 31.67
N GLN A 66 32.69 -12.29 31.42
CA GLN A 66 32.89 -11.03 30.72
C GLN A 66 32.30 -11.10 29.29
N ALA A 67 32.58 -12.18 28.55
CA ALA A 67 32.03 -12.40 27.22
C ALA A 67 30.49 -12.49 27.22
N ALA A 68 29.91 -13.10 28.26
CA ALA A 68 28.45 -13.15 28.43
C ALA A 68 27.86 -11.75 28.71
N VAL A 69 28.53 -10.93 29.53
CA VAL A 69 28.14 -9.54 29.79
C VAL A 69 28.22 -8.69 28.52
N ASP A 70 29.29 -8.79 27.76
CA ASP A 70 29.47 -8.04 26.51
C ASP A 70 28.42 -8.44 25.46
N SER A 71 28.12 -9.74 25.35
CA SER A 71 27.03 -10.28 24.52
C SER A 71 25.66 -9.74 24.95
N ALA A 72 25.38 -9.66 26.26
CA ALA A 72 24.14 -9.10 26.77
C ALA A 72 24.03 -7.59 26.50
N ASN A 73 25.12 -6.84 26.65
CA ASN A 73 25.18 -5.42 26.34
C ASN A 73 24.97 -5.15 24.84
N ALA A 74 25.60 -5.93 23.96
CA ALA A 74 25.39 -5.83 22.51
C ALA A 74 23.92 -6.08 22.13
N LYS A 75 23.27 -7.10 22.73
CA LYS A 75 21.83 -7.35 22.52
C LYS A 75 20.96 -6.19 23.02
N ARG A 76 21.31 -5.59 24.16
CA ARG A 76 20.63 -4.41 24.71
C ARG A 76 20.74 -3.21 23.77
N GLU A 77 21.91 -2.95 23.20
CA GLU A 77 22.09 -1.85 22.23
C GLU A 77 21.25 -2.04 20.97
N VAL A 78 21.20 -3.27 20.43
CA VAL A 78 20.34 -3.58 19.28
C VAL A 78 18.87 -3.36 19.62
N ALA A 79 18.42 -3.77 20.81
CA ALA A 79 17.05 -3.55 21.26
C ALA A 79 16.72 -2.05 21.43
N LEU A 80 17.64 -1.24 21.96
CA LEU A 80 17.46 0.21 22.08
C LEU A 80 17.38 0.90 20.72
N LYS A 81 18.20 0.47 19.74
CA LYS A 81 18.11 0.98 18.36
C LYS A 81 16.77 0.62 17.73
N ALA A 82 16.29 -0.61 17.92
CA ALA A 82 14.98 -1.03 17.42
C ALA A 82 13.83 -0.23 18.04
N LEU A 83 13.89 0.05 19.36
CA LEU A 83 12.91 0.91 20.04
C LEU A 83 12.94 2.35 19.50
N SER A 84 14.13 2.91 19.25
CA SER A 84 14.26 4.25 18.65
C SER A 84 13.67 4.29 17.25
N SER A 85 13.90 3.27 16.40
CA SER A 85 13.29 3.19 15.07
C SER A 85 11.77 3.03 15.14
N ALA A 86 11.25 2.26 16.10
CA ALA A 86 9.82 2.13 16.30
C ALA A 86 9.15 3.46 16.71
N GLN A 87 9.83 4.29 17.51
CA GLN A 87 9.34 5.62 17.87
C GLN A 87 9.23 6.54 16.64
N VAL A 88 10.23 6.54 15.76
CA VAL A 88 10.20 7.33 14.51
C VAL A 88 8.99 6.94 13.65
N LEU A 89 8.75 5.64 13.47
CA LEU A 89 7.58 5.16 12.73
C LEU A 89 6.25 5.57 13.40
N GLN A 90 6.20 5.56 14.74
CA GLN A 90 5.03 6.03 15.47
C GLN A 90 4.76 7.52 15.23
N ASP A 91 5.80 8.35 15.23
CA ASP A 91 5.70 9.79 14.98
C ASP A 91 5.27 10.07 13.53
N GLU A 92 5.79 9.32 12.55
CA GLU A 92 5.36 9.40 11.14
C GLU A 92 3.88 9.02 10.95
N VAL A 93 3.42 7.96 11.64
CA VAL A 93 2.00 7.56 11.61
C VAL A 93 1.11 8.64 12.24
N GLN A 94 1.56 9.29 13.31
CA GLN A 94 0.83 10.40 13.94
C GLN A 94 0.76 11.61 13.00
N ALA A 95 1.87 12.01 12.39
CA ALA A 95 1.90 13.09 11.41
C ALA A 95 0.98 12.81 10.21
N ALA A 96 0.97 11.56 9.71
CA ALA A 96 0.06 11.15 8.65
C ALA A 96 -1.41 11.28 9.08
N ARG A 97 -1.77 10.85 10.31
CA ARG A 97 -3.13 11.00 10.85
C ARG A 97 -3.58 12.45 10.95
N GLU A 98 -2.69 13.35 11.36
CA GLU A 98 -2.97 14.79 11.41
C GLU A 98 -3.15 15.39 10.01
N GLY A 99 -2.34 14.95 9.05
CA GLY A 99 -2.50 15.29 7.63
C GLY A 99 -3.88 14.87 7.09
N TRP A 100 -4.30 13.64 7.37
CA TRP A 100 -5.64 13.14 7.00
C TRP A 100 -6.77 13.91 7.65
N ARG A 101 -6.67 14.26 8.94
CA ARG A 101 -7.67 15.11 9.63
C ARG A 101 -7.77 16.48 8.99
N THR A 102 -6.64 17.10 8.66
CA THR A 102 -6.61 18.42 7.99
C THR A 102 -7.24 18.35 6.60
N ALA A 103 -6.93 17.30 5.83
CA ALA A 103 -7.53 17.09 4.51
C ALA A 103 -9.04 16.87 4.60
N ALA A 104 -9.51 16.08 5.58
CA ALA A 104 -10.94 15.86 5.81
C ALA A 104 -11.66 17.17 6.16
N SER A 105 -11.11 17.99 7.05
CA SER A 105 -11.67 19.31 7.40
C SER A 105 -11.72 20.28 6.21
N ARG A 106 -10.75 20.21 5.29
CA ARG A 106 -10.80 21.01 4.05
C ARG A 106 -11.92 20.54 3.12
N LEU A 107 -12.09 19.22 2.99
CA LEU A 107 -13.15 18.66 2.15
C LEU A 107 -14.54 19.04 2.67
N THR A 108 -14.77 18.99 3.99
CA THR A 108 -16.04 19.42 4.58
C THR A 108 -16.28 20.91 4.36
N GLN A 109 -15.28 21.77 4.56
CA GLN A 109 -15.39 23.21 4.26
C GLN A 109 -15.68 23.48 2.78
N GLU A 110 -15.08 22.72 1.85
CA GLU A 110 -15.40 22.84 0.43
C GLU A 110 -16.83 22.40 0.11
N GLN A 111 -17.32 21.33 0.75
CA GLN A 111 -18.71 20.90 0.61
C GLN A 111 -19.69 21.95 1.12
N GLU A 112 -19.43 22.54 2.29
CA GLU A 112 -20.25 23.64 2.83
C GLU A 112 -20.26 24.85 1.90
N LYS A 113 -19.10 25.23 1.34
CA LYS A 113 -19.00 26.31 0.33
C LYS A 113 -19.82 26.00 -0.92
N ARG A 114 -19.78 24.74 -1.40
CA ARG A 114 -20.56 24.31 -2.57
C ARG A 114 -22.06 24.34 -2.29
N GLN A 115 -22.48 23.83 -1.14
CA GLN A 115 -23.89 23.87 -0.72
C GLN A 115 -24.40 25.30 -0.60
N LYS A 116 -23.60 26.20 -0.03
CA LYS A 116 -23.93 27.63 0.03
C LYS A 116 -24.07 28.25 -1.35
N ALA A 117 -23.11 27.99 -2.25
CA ALA A 117 -23.17 28.49 -3.63
C ALA A 117 -24.38 27.94 -4.41
N GLU A 118 -24.76 26.68 -4.17
CA GLU A 118 -25.95 26.07 -4.75
C GLU A 118 -27.24 26.71 -4.22
N ALA A 119 -27.32 26.97 -2.91
CA ALA A 119 -28.44 27.70 -2.31
C ALA A 119 -28.57 29.12 -2.90
N ASP A 120 -27.47 29.86 -3.03
CA ASP A 120 -27.44 31.19 -3.64
C ASP A 120 -27.89 31.13 -5.12
N ALA A 121 -27.45 30.10 -5.86
CA ALA A 121 -27.88 29.90 -7.25
C ALA A 121 -29.38 29.60 -7.37
N ILE A 122 -29.98 28.86 -6.44
CA ILE A 122 -31.42 28.63 -6.39
C ILE A 122 -32.17 29.95 -6.17
N VAL A 123 -31.71 30.78 -5.22
CA VAL A 123 -32.29 32.11 -4.96
C VAL A 123 -32.23 32.99 -6.22
N LEU A 124 -31.08 33.03 -6.90
CA LEU A 124 -30.92 33.78 -8.14
C LEU A 124 -31.84 33.27 -9.27
N ARG A 125 -31.99 31.94 -9.44
CA ARG A 125 -32.93 31.37 -10.41
C ARG A 125 -34.38 31.79 -10.13
N HIS A 126 -34.78 31.79 -8.87
CA HIS A 126 -36.11 32.26 -8.48
C HIS A 126 -36.30 33.73 -8.83
N ARG A 127 -35.31 34.57 -8.52
CA ARG A 127 -35.35 36.01 -8.83
C ARG A 127 -35.41 36.29 -10.34
N VAL A 128 -34.64 35.55 -11.14
CA VAL A 128 -34.71 35.65 -12.60
C VAL A 128 -36.10 35.26 -13.09
N ALA A 129 -36.68 34.17 -12.58
CA ALA A 129 -38.04 33.76 -12.96
C ALA A 129 -39.11 34.81 -12.59
N GLU A 130 -38.99 35.47 -11.43
CA GLU A 130 -39.85 36.60 -11.06
C GLU A 130 -39.74 37.76 -12.07
N LEU A 131 -38.51 38.16 -12.42
CA LEU A 131 -38.26 39.24 -13.37
C LEU A 131 -38.77 38.89 -14.77
N THR A 132 -38.62 37.64 -15.21
CA THR A 132 -39.17 37.16 -16.47
C THR A 132 -40.69 37.29 -16.51
N ARG A 133 -41.41 36.90 -15.44
CA ARG A 133 -42.88 37.06 -15.36
C ARG A 133 -43.31 38.53 -15.42
N VAL A 134 -42.56 39.42 -14.78
CA VAL A 134 -42.82 40.86 -14.84
C VAL A 134 -42.65 41.37 -16.28
N LEU A 135 -41.58 40.98 -16.96
CA LEU A 135 -41.34 41.36 -18.36
C LEU A 135 -42.41 40.81 -19.31
N GLU A 136 -42.80 39.54 -19.14
CA GLU A 136 -43.90 38.93 -19.91
C GLU A 136 -45.21 39.70 -19.71
N GLY A 137 -45.51 40.13 -18.47
CA GLY A 137 -46.66 40.99 -18.18
C GLY A 137 -46.61 42.33 -18.90
N TYR A 138 -45.45 42.99 -18.92
CA TYR A 138 -45.28 44.25 -19.68
C TYR A 138 -45.43 44.05 -21.19
N GLN A 139 -44.89 42.95 -21.74
CA GLN A 139 -45.01 42.64 -23.17
C GLN A 139 -46.46 42.33 -23.55
N ALA A 140 -47.19 41.58 -22.72
CA ALA A 140 -48.60 41.32 -22.93
C ALA A 140 -49.42 42.62 -22.93
N GLN A 141 -49.13 43.53 -22.00
CA GLN A 141 -49.79 44.84 -21.96
C GLN A 141 -49.49 45.69 -23.20
N GLN A 142 -48.27 45.63 -23.74
CA GLN A 142 -47.93 46.30 -25.00
C GLN A 142 -48.68 45.69 -26.19
N GLN A 143 -48.77 44.36 -26.26
CA GLN A 143 -49.52 43.67 -27.31
C GLN A 143 -51.01 44.00 -27.25
N GLU A 144 -51.61 44.07 -26.06
CA GLU A 144 -53.00 44.50 -25.90
C GLU A 144 -53.22 45.93 -26.42
N GLN A 145 -52.30 46.86 -26.11
CA GLN A 145 -52.35 48.23 -26.65
C GLN A 145 -52.22 48.25 -28.17
N GLU A 146 -51.28 47.48 -28.73
CA GLU A 146 -51.10 47.36 -30.18
C GLU A 146 -52.31 46.71 -30.85
N GLU A 147 -52.92 45.69 -30.25
CA GLU A 147 -54.12 45.02 -30.77
C GLU A 147 -55.37 45.90 -30.68
N GLU A 148 -55.50 46.74 -29.66
CA GLU A 148 -56.56 47.77 -29.60
C GLU A 148 -56.38 48.78 -30.75
N GLU A 149 -55.16 49.26 -30.96
CA GLU A 149 -54.83 50.14 -32.09
C GLU A 149 -55.06 49.46 -33.45
N GLU A 150 -54.58 48.22 -33.60
CA GLU A 150 -54.67 47.46 -34.86
C GLU A 150 -56.09 46.96 -35.11
N GLY A 151 -56.86 46.63 -34.07
CA GLY A 151 -58.29 46.32 -34.14
C GLY A 151 -59.09 47.47 -34.74
N GLY A 152 -58.76 48.71 -34.33
CA GLY A 152 -59.25 49.93 -34.99
C GLY A 152 -58.87 50.02 -36.47
N ARG A 153 -57.67 49.55 -36.86
CA ARG A 153 -57.21 49.51 -38.27
C ARG A 153 -57.81 48.34 -39.08
N ARG A 154 -58.04 47.17 -38.47
CA ARG A 154 -58.55 45.95 -39.12
C ARG A 154 -60.05 46.02 -39.39
N GLN A 155 -60.84 46.73 -38.57
CA GLN A 155 -62.21 47.09 -38.95
C GLN A 155 -62.27 47.83 -40.30
N ARG A 156 -61.23 48.60 -40.65
CA ARG A 156 -61.13 49.26 -41.97
C ARG A 156 -60.68 48.33 -43.12
N ARG A 157 -60.08 47.17 -42.83
CA ARG A 157 -59.46 46.30 -43.85
C ARG A 157 -60.21 45.00 -44.16
N LYS A 158 -61.32 44.68 -43.48
CA LYS A 158 -62.17 43.50 -43.72
C LYS A 158 -62.99 43.52 -45.04
N ARG A 159 -62.44 44.07 -46.13
CA ARG A 159 -62.93 43.85 -47.50
C ARG A 159 -61.79 43.28 -48.34
N GLY A 160 -61.76 41.97 -48.47
CA GLY A 160 -61.08 41.26 -49.55
C GLY A 160 -59.64 40.82 -49.25
N ARG A 161 -59.48 39.54 -48.86
CA ARG A 161 -58.52 38.64 -49.52
C ARG A 161 -58.74 37.17 -49.12
N PRO A 162 -58.51 36.21 -50.05
CA PRO A 162 -58.76 34.80 -49.82
C PRO A 162 -57.53 34.03 -49.31
N ASN A 163 -57.83 32.93 -48.64
CA ASN A 163 -56.96 31.93 -48.00
C ASN A 163 -56.05 31.17 -48.97
N THR A 164 -54.81 30.93 -48.57
CA THR A 164 -53.95 29.86 -49.11
C THR A 164 -53.23 29.10 -47.99
N PRO A 165 -53.20 27.75 -48.03
CA PRO A 165 -52.66 26.90 -46.96
C PRO A 165 -51.13 26.65 -47.07
N PRO A 166 -50.44 26.32 -45.97
CA PRO A 166 -48.99 26.11 -45.95
C PRO A 166 -48.57 24.66 -46.31
N PRO A 167 -47.33 24.46 -46.84
CA PRO A 167 -46.82 23.16 -47.28
C PRO A 167 -46.18 22.32 -46.15
N SER A 168 -46.19 21.00 -46.36
CA SER A 168 -45.82 19.92 -45.42
C SER A 168 -44.30 19.66 -45.27
N PRO A 169 -43.84 19.08 -44.14
CA PRO A 169 -42.42 18.83 -43.86
C PRO A 169 -41.86 17.52 -44.49
N PRO A 170 -40.53 17.44 -44.73
CA PRO A 170 -39.88 16.32 -45.43
C PRO A 170 -39.62 15.06 -44.56
N PRO A 171 -39.42 13.88 -45.18
CA PRO A 171 -39.31 12.59 -44.50
C PRO A 171 -37.92 12.31 -43.89
N LYS A 172 -37.92 11.56 -42.77
CA LYS A 172 -36.75 11.13 -41.99
C LYS A 172 -35.91 10.07 -42.72
N ARG A 173 -34.63 10.35 -42.95
CA ARG A 173 -33.60 9.39 -43.40
C ARG A 173 -33.30 8.34 -42.31
N ARG A 174 -33.56 7.06 -42.61
CA ARG A 174 -33.01 5.88 -41.89
C ARG A 174 -31.59 5.65 -42.40
N GLY A 175 -30.59 5.86 -41.53
CA GLY A 175 -29.19 5.55 -41.82
C GLY A 175 -28.83 4.14 -41.38
N ASN A 176 -28.37 3.33 -42.34
CA ASN A 176 -27.71 2.03 -42.15
C ASN A 176 -26.52 2.14 -41.19
N ARG A 177 -26.39 1.17 -40.28
CA ARG A 177 -25.11 0.80 -39.65
C ARG A 177 -24.82 -0.65 -40.00
N GLU A 178 -24.10 -0.82 -41.10
CA GLU A 178 -23.28 -1.99 -41.35
C GLU A 178 -21.97 -1.76 -40.60
N GLY A 179 -21.75 -2.52 -39.54
CA GLY A 179 -20.44 -2.67 -38.91
C GLY A 179 -20.06 -4.13 -39.11
N ALA A 180 -19.17 -4.37 -40.07
CA ALA A 180 -18.57 -5.68 -40.28
C ALA A 180 -17.76 -6.06 -39.02
N ASP A 181 -18.11 -7.18 -38.41
CA ASP A 181 -17.34 -7.84 -37.36
C ASP A 181 -16.03 -8.33 -38.00
N ALA A 182 -15.01 -7.48 -37.99
CA ALA A 182 -13.66 -7.90 -38.33
C ALA A 182 -13.21 -8.91 -37.28
N ASP A 183 -12.80 -10.10 -37.74
CA ASP A 183 -12.28 -11.16 -36.86
C ASP A 183 -11.18 -10.57 -35.95
N PRO A 184 -11.32 -10.69 -34.62
CA PRO A 184 -10.36 -10.11 -33.69
C PRO A 184 -8.99 -10.78 -33.86
N ASP A 185 -7.95 -9.97 -34.05
CA ASP A 185 -6.57 -10.43 -34.09
C ASP A 185 -6.18 -11.02 -32.72
N PRO A 186 -5.86 -12.33 -32.61
CA PRO A 186 -5.57 -12.97 -31.33
C PRO A 186 -4.36 -12.36 -30.61
N ALA A 187 -3.40 -11.79 -31.36
CA ALA A 187 -2.25 -11.12 -30.76
C ALA A 187 -2.66 -9.80 -30.07
N ALA A 188 -3.63 -9.07 -30.64
CA ALA A 188 -4.16 -7.86 -30.02
C ALA A 188 -4.94 -8.18 -28.73
N ASP A 189 -5.66 -9.29 -28.71
CA ASP A 189 -6.38 -9.77 -27.53
C ASP A 189 -5.44 -10.16 -26.40
N GLU A 190 -4.31 -10.83 -26.70
CA GLU A 190 -3.32 -11.18 -25.68
C GLU A 190 -2.69 -9.95 -25.03
N VAL A 191 -2.29 -8.96 -25.84
CA VAL A 191 -1.75 -7.69 -25.34
C VAL A 191 -2.78 -6.94 -24.50
N PHE A 192 -4.04 -6.95 -24.91
CA PHE A 192 -5.12 -6.28 -24.18
C PHE A 192 -5.51 -7.01 -22.89
N ALA A 193 -5.56 -8.35 -22.90
CA ALA A 193 -5.83 -9.18 -21.73
C ALA A 193 -4.73 -9.03 -20.67
N ALA A 194 -3.47 -8.94 -21.10
CA ALA A 194 -2.33 -8.71 -20.21
C ALA A 194 -2.24 -7.26 -19.68
N ALA A 195 -2.95 -6.31 -20.27
CA ALA A 195 -2.93 -4.92 -19.81
C ALA A 195 -3.57 -4.79 -18.42
N ASN A 196 -2.89 -4.07 -17.54
CA ASN A 196 -3.42 -3.68 -16.23
C ASN A 196 -4.35 -2.48 -16.35
N ALA A 197 -5.40 -2.43 -15.52
CA ALA A 197 -6.24 -1.26 -15.43
C ALA A 197 -5.38 -0.05 -14.99
N PRO A 198 -5.44 1.09 -15.69
CA PRO A 198 -4.67 2.25 -15.29
C PRO A 198 -5.14 2.76 -13.92
N CYS A 199 -4.20 3.14 -13.06
CA CYS A 199 -4.51 3.78 -11.79
C CYS A 199 -5.05 5.19 -12.05
N LEU A 200 -6.37 5.34 -12.04
CA LEU A 200 -7.06 6.61 -12.36
C LEU A 200 -6.81 7.74 -11.35
N ASP A 201 -6.27 7.40 -10.17
CA ASP A 201 -5.91 8.37 -9.12
C ASP A 201 -4.45 8.85 -9.23
N GLY A 202 -3.66 8.27 -10.14
CA GLY A 202 -2.28 8.66 -10.40
C GLY A 202 -2.12 9.82 -11.39
N PRO A 203 -0.86 10.25 -11.64
CA PRO A 203 -0.55 11.30 -12.62
C PRO A 203 -0.65 10.79 -14.07
N LEU A 204 -1.83 10.35 -14.50
CA LEU A 204 -2.04 9.92 -15.89
C LEU A 204 -1.96 11.12 -16.84
N SER A 205 -1.30 10.94 -17.97
CA SER A 205 -1.29 11.88 -19.08
C SER A 205 -2.62 11.87 -19.84
N VAL A 206 -2.92 12.97 -20.55
CA VAL A 206 -4.10 13.06 -21.43
C VAL A 206 -4.07 11.98 -22.52
N ARG A 207 -2.88 11.62 -23.00
CA ARG A 207 -2.68 10.57 -24.02
C ARG A 207 -3.09 9.20 -23.48
N GLU A 208 -2.62 8.83 -22.29
CA GLU A 208 -2.98 7.56 -21.64
C GLU A 208 -4.48 7.45 -21.37
N LEU A 209 -5.11 8.53 -20.92
CA LEU A 209 -6.57 8.56 -20.72
C LEU A 209 -7.34 8.33 -22.02
N ARG A 210 -6.92 8.95 -23.13
CA ARG A 210 -7.55 8.74 -24.44
C ARG A 210 -7.33 7.32 -24.98
N GLN A 211 -6.16 6.74 -24.73
CA GLN A 211 -5.87 5.35 -25.09
C GLN A 211 -6.75 4.38 -24.29
N PHE A 212 -6.84 4.57 -22.97
CA PHE A 212 -7.73 3.80 -22.10
C PHE A 212 -9.19 3.90 -22.54
N LEU A 213 -9.69 5.12 -22.80
CA LEU A 213 -11.07 5.32 -23.26
C LEU A 213 -11.33 4.70 -24.63
N THR A 214 -10.30 4.60 -25.48
CA THR A 214 -10.41 3.89 -26.76
C THR A 214 -10.55 2.39 -26.55
N GLN A 215 -9.72 1.82 -25.68
CA GLN A 215 -9.83 0.41 -25.29
C GLN A 215 -11.17 0.09 -24.61
N ALA A 216 -11.73 1.04 -23.85
CA ALA A 216 -13.06 0.93 -23.24
C ALA A 216 -14.23 1.16 -24.23
N GLY A 217 -13.98 1.29 -25.53
CA GLY A 217 -15.01 1.51 -26.56
C GLY A 217 -15.66 2.91 -26.55
N SER A 218 -15.03 3.89 -25.90
CA SER A 218 -15.55 5.24 -25.70
C SER A 218 -14.78 6.31 -26.48
N SER A 219 -14.17 5.95 -27.61
CA SER A 219 -13.37 6.88 -28.44
C SER A 219 -14.13 8.11 -28.91
N SER A 220 -15.41 7.97 -29.24
CA SER A 220 -16.26 9.10 -29.68
C SER A 220 -16.51 10.10 -28.55
N ALA A 221 -16.86 9.61 -27.36
CA ALA A 221 -17.04 10.46 -26.17
C ALA A 221 -15.73 11.13 -25.75
N ALA A 222 -14.60 10.42 -25.83
CA ALA A 222 -13.29 10.98 -25.52
C ALA A 222 -12.92 12.17 -26.42
N ARG A 223 -13.35 12.19 -27.70
CA ARG A 223 -13.11 13.32 -28.62
C ARG A 223 -13.85 14.60 -28.21
N LEU A 224 -14.97 14.47 -27.49
CA LEU A 224 -15.76 15.61 -27.02
C LEU A 224 -15.18 16.25 -25.76
N CYS A 225 -14.38 15.50 -24.99
CA CYS A 225 -13.71 16.02 -23.81
C CYS A 225 -12.45 16.82 -24.22
N THR A 226 -12.43 18.11 -23.88
CA THR A 226 -11.27 18.99 -24.08
C THR A 226 -10.38 19.05 -22.84
N GLU A 227 -10.96 18.96 -21.65
CA GLU A 227 -10.24 19.04 -20.38
C GLU A 227 -9.80 17.66 -19.85
N LYS A 228 -8.65 17.64 -19.15
CA LYS A 228 -8.14 16.43 -18.47
C LYS A 228 -9.12 15.91 -17.41
N ARG A 229 -9.78 16.82 -16.68
CA ARG A 229 -10.74 16.46 -15.63
C ARG A 229 -11.93 15.68 -16.19
N ASP A 230 -12.43 16.08 -17.34
CA ASP A 230 -13.58 15.43 -17.98
C ASP A 230 -13.20 14.06 -18.53
N LEU A 231 -11.99 13.92 -19.08
CA LEU A 231 -11.44 12.62 -19.48
C LEU A 231 -11.29 11.67 -18.29
N LEU A 232 -10.86 12.16 -17.12
CA LEU A 232 -10.78 11.37 -15.89
C LEU A 232 -12.16 10.93 -15.40
N ALA A 233 -13.14 11.84 -15.40
CA ALA A 233 -14.52 11.53 -15.02
C ALA A 233 -15.11 10.46 -15.94
N LEU A 234 -14.93 10.61 -17.26
CA LEU A 234 -15.37 9.64 -18.25
C LEU A 234 -14.64 8.30 -18.10
N ALA A 235 -13.33 8.32 -17.83
CA ALA A 235 -12.54 7.11 -17.60
C ALA A 235 -13.05 6.33 -16.37
N ARG A 236 -13.36 7.02 -15.27
CA ARG A 236 -13.97 6.40 -14.08
C ARG A 236 -15.33 5.78 -14.39
N GLN A 237 -16.16 6.48 -15.17
CA GLN A 237 -17.46 5.95 -15.61
C GLN A 237 -17.32 4.71 -16.52
N ARG A 238 -16.25 4.65 -17.32
CA ARG A 238 -16.03 3.58 -18.31
C ARG A 238 -15.11 2.46 -17.83
N LEU A 239 -14.70 2.47 -16.56
CA LEU A 239 -13.85 1.43 -15.99
C LEU A 239 -14.53 0.05 -15.99
N GLY A 240 -15.83 -0.01 -15.72
CA GLY A 240 -16.61 -1.26 -15.80
C GLY A 240 -16.60 -1.85 -17.22
N ALA A 241 -16.91 -1.04 -18.23
CA ALA A 241 -16.88 -1.45 -19.65
C ALA A 241 -15.49 -1.91 -20.10
N TRP A 242 -14.41 -1.30 -19.60
CA TRP A 242 -13.05 -1.77 -19.86
C TRP A 242 -12.82 -3.18 -19.27
N HIS A 243 -13.26 -3.43 -18.04
CA HIS A 243 -13.17 -4.76 -17.43
C HIS A 243 -13.99 -5.80 -18.20
N VAL A 244 -15.20 -5.45 -18.66
CA VAL A 244 -16.06 -6.34 -19.46
C VAL A 244 -15.33 -6.77 -20.74
N ARG A 245 -14.79 -5.81 -21.50
CA ARG A 245 -14.03 -6.10 -22.72
C ARG A 245 -12.78 -6.92 -22.44
N ARG A 246 -12.06 -6.62 -21.36
CA ARG A 246 -10.86 -7.38 -20.95
C ARG A 246 -11.22 -8.83 -20.63
N ALA A 247 -12.30 -9.07 -19.90
CA ALA A 247 -12.78 -10.42 -19.63
C ALA A 247 -13.18 -11.15 -20.94
N GLY A 248 -13.82 -10.44 -21.87
CA GLY A 248 -14.08 -10.94 -23.22
C GLY A 248 -12.81 -11.34 -23.97
N ALA A 249 -11.76 -10.50 -23.95
CA ALA A 249 -10.46 -10.82 -24.54
C ALA A 249 -9.80 -12.03 -23.86
N CYS A 250 -9.81 -12.09 -22.52
CA CYS A 250 -9.32 -13.27 -21.79
C CYS A 250 -10.05 -14.55 -22.21
N SER A 251 -11.37 -14.51 -22.42
CA SER A 251 -12.17 -15.68 -22.79
C SER A 251 -11.81 -16.27 -24.16
N ARG A 252 -11.21 -15.47 -25.04
CA ARG A 252 -10.78 -15.91 -26.38
C ARG A 252 -9.38 -16.53 -26.39
N LEU A 253 -8.61 -16.41 -25.30
CA LEU A 253 -7.26 -16.97 -25.21
C LEU A 253 -7.31 -18.48 -24.95
N ALA A 254 -6.51 -19.22 -25.72
CA ALA A 254 -6.41 -20.67 -25.60
C ALA A 254 -5.67 -21.12 -24.33
N GLY A 255 -5.83 -22.39 -23.96
CA GLY A 255 -5.01 -23.06 -22.95
C GLY A 255 -5.20 -22.58 -21.51
N GLY A 256 -6.29 -21.85 -21.20
CA GLY A 256 -6.57 -21.32 -19.87
C GLY A 256 -5.64 -20.18 -19.45
N VAL A 257 -4.82 -19.64 -20.36
CA VAL A 257 -3.99 -18.44 -20.12
C VAL A 257 -4.86 -17.25 -19.73
N GLY A 258 -6.05 -17.15 -20.33
CA GLY A 258 -7.05 -16.15 -20.00
C GLY A 258 -7.50 -16.15 -18.53
N ASP A 259 -7.55 -17.32 -17.87
CA ASP A 259 -7.93 -17.41 -16.45
C ASP A 259 -6.88 -16.70 -15.58
N TRP A 260 -5.60 -16.96 -15.81
CA TRP A 260 -4.48 -16.33 -15.09
C TRP A 260 -4.48 -14.81 -15.30
N LEU A 261 -4.58 -14.38 -16.55
CA LEU A 261 -4.57 -12.95 -16.88
C LEU A 261 -5.79 -12.23 -16.31
N LEU A 262 -6.97 -12.86 -16.30
CA LEU A 262 -8.17 -12.26 -15.71
C LEU A 262 -7.96 -11.85 -14.25
N PHE A 263 -7.35 -12.74 -13.45
CA PHE A 263 -7.00 -12.49 -12.05
C PHE A 263 -5.71 -11.69 -11.84
N GLY A 264 -5.06 -11.22 -12.93
CA GLY A 264 -3.81 -10.46 -12.85
C GLY A 264 -2.61 -11.30 -12.39
N LEU A 265 -2.65 -12.60 -12.64
CA LEU A 265 -1.59 -13.56 -12.30
C LEU A 265 -0.72 -13.84 -13.53
N SER A 266 0.57 -14.09 -13.30
CA SER A 266 1.45 -14.56 -14.36
C SER A 266 1.10 -16.00 -14.71
N PRO A 267 0.95 -16.36 -16.00
CA PRO A 267 0.73 -17.75 -16.40
C PRO A 267 1.84 -18.66 -15.86
N GLY A 268 1.45 -19.74 -15.17
CA GLY A 268 2.37 -20.69 -14.55
C GLY A 268 2.92 -20.31 -13.17
N ALA A 269 2.55 -19.14 -12.62
CA ALA A 269 2.82 -18.84 -11.22
C ALA A 269 2.06 -19.80 -10.28
N PRO A 270 2.50 -19.98 -9.02
CA PRO A 270 1.70 -20.71 -8.03
C PRO A 270 0.31 -20.09 -7.89
N VAL A 271 -0.73 -20.92 -7.83
CA VAL A 271 -2.09 -20.44 -7.61
C VAL A 271 -2.15 -19.79 -6.23
N PRO A 272 -2.69 -18.55 -6.10
CA PRO A 272 -2.85 -17.93 -4.80
C PRO A 272 -3.79 -18.78 -3.94
N GLY A 273 -3.57 -18.79 -2.62
CA GLY A 273 -4.44 -19.52 -1.70
C GLY A 273 -5.92 -19.11 -1.83
N GLU A 274 -6.84 -20.01 -1.48
CA GLU A 274 -8.28 -19.86 -1.72
C GLU A 274 -8.84 -18.51 -1.25
N ALA A 275 -8.41 -18.02 -0.08
CA ALA A 275 -8.84 -16.73 0.46
C ALA A 275 -8.44 -15.53 -0.41
N ALA A 276 -7.22 -15.53 -0.96
CA ALA A 276 -6.74 -14.47 -1.84
C ALA A 276 -7.47 -14.52 -3.20
N LEU A 277 -7.65 -15.72 -3.76
CA LEU A 277 -8.41 -15.91 -4.99
C LEU A 277 -9.87 -15.46 -4.84
N GLN A 278 -10.52 -15.80 -3.70
CA GLN A 278 -11.88 -15.37 -3.40
C GLN A 278 -11.99 -13.85 -3.27
N GLY A 279 -10.96 -13.19 -2.71
CA GLY A 279 -10.86 -11.73 -2.67
C GLY A 279 -10.87 -11.12 -4.07
N CYS A 280 -9.97 -11.60 -4.95
CA CYS A 280 -9.90 -11.14 -6.35
C CYS A 280 -11.21 -11.38 -7.12
N TYR A 281 -11.85 -12.54 -6.91
CA TYR A 281 -13.14 -12.85 -7.51
C TYR A 281 -14.24 -11.87 -7.08
N LYS A 282 -14.37 -11.59 -5.78
CA LYS A 282 -15.38 -10.66 -5.27
C LYS A 282 -15.20 -9.25 -5.85
N ASP A 283 -13.96 -8.79 -5.92
CA ASP A 283 -13.63 -7.48 -6.49
C ASP A 283 -13.96 -7.39 -7.98
N LEU A 284 -13.63 -8.42 -8.76
CA LEU A 284 -13.99 -8.49 -10.18
C LEU A 284 -15.50 -8.62 -10.39
N ALA A 285 -16.17 -9.42 -9.57
CA ALA A 285 -17.61 -9.63 -9.65
C ALA A 285 -18.38 -8.31 -9.47
N LEU A 286 -17.99 -7.48 -8.50
CA LEU A 286 -18.59 -6.16 -8.30
C LEU A 286 -18.43 -5.22 -9.52
N ARG A 287 -17.33 -5.36 -10.27
CA ARG A 287 -17.03 -4.52 -11.44
C ARG A 287 -17.67 -5.03 -12.72
N LEU A 288 -17.74 -6.35 -12.88
CA LEU A 288 -18.25 -7.02 -14.07
C LEU A 288 -19.76 -7.30 -14.03
N HIS A 289 -20.42 -7.08 -12.88
CA HIS A 289 -21.84 -7.36 -12.73
C HIS A 289 -22.69 -6.66 -13.83
N PRO A 290 -23.64 -7.35 -14.47
CA PRO A 290 -24.51 -6.76 -15.50
C PRO A 290 -25.26 -5.51 -15.03
N ASP A 291 -25.76 -5.50 -13.79
CA ASP A 291 -26.44 -4.32 -13.21
C ASP A 291 -25.56 -3.06 -13.11
N LYS A 292 -24.23 -3.23 -12.97
CA LYS A 292 -23.29 -2.10 -12.92
C LYS A 292 -22.87 -1.62 -14.31
N ASN A 293 -23.10 -2.45 -15.34
CA ASN A 293 -22.76 -2.16 -16.73
C ASN A 293 -24.02 -2.23 -17.63
N PRO A 294 -25.07 -1.44 -17.32
CA PRO A 294 -26.30 -1.50 -18.10
C PRO A 294 -26.05 -1.05 -19.54
N GLY A 295 -26.57 -1.81 -20.50
CA GLY A 295 -26.45 -1.52 -21.93
C GLY A 295 -25.16 -2.02 -22.59
N ASP A 296 -24.27 -2.68 -21.84
CA ASP A 296 -23.15 -3.42 -22.42
C ASP A 296 -23.59 -4.86 -22.71
N GLY A 297 -23.69 -5.20 -24.01
CA GLY A 297 -24.15 -6.53 -24.45
C GLY A 297 -23.22 -7.66 -24.04
N GLU A 298 -21.95 -7.37 -23.75
CA GLU A 298 -20.95 -8.36 -23.38
C GLU A 298 -20.88 -8.63 -21.87
N ALA A 299 -21.51 -7.80 -21.03
CA ALA A 299 -21.36 -7.87 -19.57
C ALA A 299 -21.80 -9.22 -18.98
N THR A 300 -22.91 -9.78 -19.47
CA THR A 300 -23.41 -11.10 -19.01
C THR A 300 -22.45 -12.22 -19.37
N ALA A 301 -21.93 -12.23 -20.60
CA ALA A 301 -20.96 -13.24 -21.04
C ALA A 301 -19.63 -13.12 -20.28
N ALA A 302 -19.15 -11.89 -20.07
CA ALA A 302 -17.96 -11.62 -19.27
C ALA A 302 -18.12 -12.07 -17.81
N PHE A 303 -19.30 -11.86 -17.21
CA PHE A 303 -19.57 -12.29 -15.84
C PHE A 303 -19.66 -13.81 -15.72
N GLN A 304 -20.30 -14.49 -16.68
CA GLN A 304 -20.31 -15.95 -16.72
C GLN A 304 -18.88 -16.51 -16.84
N TYR A 305 -18.07 -15.94 -17.74
CA TYR A 305 -16.67 -16.33 -17.89
C TYR A 305 -15.87 -16.15 -16.59
N LEU A 306 -16.11 -15.07 -15.84
CA LEU A 306 -15.49 -14.87 -14.52
C LEU A 306 -15.85 -16.00 -13.54
N GLN A 307 -17.11 -16.43 -13.50
CA GLN A 307 -17.57 -17.53 -12.63
C GLN A 307 -16.86 -18.83 -13.00
N ASP A 308 -16.88 -19.20 -14.28
CA ASP A 308 -16.26 -20.44 -14.75
C ASP A 308 -14.74 -20.42 -14.53
N ALA A 309 -14.08 -19.27 -14.75
CA ALA A 309 -12.65 -19.09 -14.50
C ALA A 309 -12.31 -19.22 -13.02
N TYR A 310 -13.14 -18.68 -12.13
CA TYR A 310 -12.95 -18.83 -10.68
C TYR A 310 -13.06 -20.29 -10.25
N GLU A 311 -14.06 -21.03 -10.75
CA GLU A 311 -14.21 -22.45 -10.42
C GLU A 311 -13.01 -23.28 -10.90
N ARG A 312 -12.53 -23.04 -12.12
CA ARG A 312 -11.31 -23.69 -12.65
C ARG A 312 -10.07 -23.36 -11.82
N MET A 313 -9.90 -22.09 -11.42
CA MET A 313 -8.75 -21.67 -10.61
C MET A 313 -8.83 -22.20 -9.18
N ARG A 314 -10.03 -22.24 -8.59
CA ARG A 314 -10.27 -22.80 -7.26
C ARG A 314 -10.00 -24.30 -7.21
N ALA A 315 -10.37 -25.05 -8.25
CA ALA A 315 -10.06 -26.48 -8.34
C ALA A 315 -8.56 -26.80 -8.48
N ARG A 316 -7.73 -25.79 -8.80
CA ARG A 316 -6.27 -25.90 -8.89
C ARG A 316 -5.54 -25.44 -7.62
N ALA A 317 -6.22 -24.72 -6.73
CA ALA A 317 -5.67 -24.19 -5.48
C ALA A 317 -5.66 -25.26 -4.38
#